data_AF-A0A0T5Z3N8-F1
#
_entry.id   AF-A0A0T5Z3N8-F1
#
_cell.length_a   1.000
_cell.length_b   1.000
_cell.length_c   1.000
_cell.angle_alpha   90.00
_cell.angle_beta   90.00
_cell.angle_gamma   90.00
#
_symmetry.space_group_name_H-M   'P 1'
#
loop_
_entity.id
_entity.type
_entity.pdbx_description
1 polymer ?
#
loop_
_entity_poly.entity_id
_entity_poly.type
_entity_poly.pdbx_seq_one_letter_code
_entity_poly.pdbx_strand_id
1 'polypeptide(L)'
;VNCMACHLKKTLSKGHDVRTASGDTCAACHTKQHRKMLDDWKKTLKKEIADGEELEAEAIQLLSEIKGNLDKKQLSQAEAMIAKGIQLLDIVRFGNGVHNKKYAITILDGAFGNFEDTIELLEGAKGAE
;
A
#
# COMPACT_ATOMS: atom_id res chain seq x y z
N VAL A 1 -22.93 -1.25 -7.18
CA VAL A 1 -22.97 -0.06 -6.30
C VAL A 1 -22.23 1.06 -7.03
N ASN A 2 -22.80 2.26 -7.17
CA ASN A 2 -22.11 3.41 -7.78
C ASN A 2 -21.50 4.32 -6.70
N CYS A 3 -20.69 5.31 -7.08
CA CYS A 3 -20.00 6.20 -6.14
C CYS A 3 -20.99 6.88 -5.17
N MET A 4 -22.12 7.35 -5.70
CA MET A 4 -23.12 8.10 -4.95
C MET A 4 -23.92 7.23 -3.98
N ALA A 5 -23.99 5.92 -4.18
CA ALA A 5 -24.64 5.01 -3.25
C ALA A 5 -23.93 4.99 -1.88
N CYS A 6 -22.63 5.27 -1.84
CA CYS A 6 -21.85 5.39 -0.60
C CYS A 6 -21.54 6.85 -0.26
N HIS A 7 -21.19 7.69 -1.23
CA HIS A 7 -20.75 9.07 -1.01
C HIS A 7 -21.93 10.06 -0.95
N LEU A 8 -22.78 9.93 0.06
CA LEU A 8 -23.95 10.80 0.23
C LEU A 8 -23.70 11.99 1.17
N LYS A 9 -22.81 11.85 2.15
CA LYS A 9 -22.57 12.87 3.18
C LYS A 9 -21.66 13.97 2.64
N LYS A 10 -22.12 15.22 2.66
CA LYS A 10 -21.26 16.39 2.41
C LYS A 10 -20.39 16.65 3.64
N THR A 11 -19.10 16.82 3.44
CA THR A 11 -18.12 17.16 4.47
C THR A 11 -17.10 18.15 3.89
N LEU A 12 -16.41 18.88 4.76
CA LEU A 12 -15.31 19.76 4.38
C LEU A 12 -14.00 18.98 4.43
N SER A 13 -13.21 19.08 3.35
CA SER A 13 -11.85 18.59 3.28
C SER A 13 -10.96 19.66 2.69
N LYS A 14 -9.94 20.10 3.44
CA LYS A 14 -9.00 21.16 3.04
C LYS A 14 -9.69 22.43 2.50
N GLY A 15 -10.81 22.84 3.12
CA GLY A 15 -11.57 24.02 2.72
C GLY A 15 -12.53 23.83 1.54
N HIS A 16 -12.62 22.63 0.97
CA HIS A 16 -13.54 22.30 -0.13
C HIS A 16 -14.65 21.37 0.33
N ASP A 17 -15.85 21.57 -0.21
CA ASP A 17 -16.97 20.63 -0.06
C ASP A 17 -16.68 19.34 -0.83
N VAL A 18 -16.65 18.23 -0.11
CA VAL A 18 -16.48 16.88 -0.66
C VAL A 18 -17.62 15.97 -0.24
N ARG A 19 -17.84 14.89 -0.99
CA ARG A 19 -18.76 13.83 -0.60
C ARG A 19 -18.00 12.64 -0.04
N THR A 20 -18.36 12.23 1.16
CA THR A 20 -17.71 11.13 1.89
C THR A 20 -18.66 9.99 2.16
N ALA A 21 -18.13 8.76 2.10
CA ALA A 21 -18.82 7.57 2.55
C ALA A 21 -18.85 7.47 4.08
N SER A 22 -19.88 6.81 4.61
CA SER A 22 -20.01 6.48 6.03
C SER A 22 -20.49 5.05 6.23
N GLY A 23 -20.25 4.47 7.40
CA GLY A 23 -20.79 3.14 7.74
C GLY A 23 -22.33 3.09 7.69
N ASP A 24 -23.00 4.23 7.91
CA ASP A 24 -24.46 4.32 7.82
C ASP A 24 -24.99 4.06 6.41
N THR A 25 -24.26 4.48 5.36
CA THR A 25 -24.67 4.16 3.97
C THR A 25 -24.58 2.67 3.69
N CYS A 26 -23.65 1.96 4.34
CA CYS A 26 -23.56 0.50 4.23
C CYS A 26 -24.76 -0.18 4.91
N ALA A 27 -25.09 0.27 6.13
CA ALA A 27 -26.19 -0.27 6.92
C ALA A 27 -27.60 0.12 6.42
N ALA A 28 -27.70 0.99 5.40
CA ALA A 28 -28.95 1.27 4.72
C ALA A 28 -29.42 0.08 3.85
N CYS A 29 -28.48 -0.69 3.31
CA CYS A 29 -28.76 -1.88 2.49
C CYS A 29 -28.36 -3.20 3.18
N HIS A 30 -27.49 -3.15 4.19
CA HIS A 30 -26.99 -4.30 4.94
C HIS A 30 -27.39 -4.25 6.43
N THR A 31 -26.99 -5.25 7.21
CA THR A 31 -27.28 -5.30 8.65
C THR A 31 -26.53 -4.22 9.44
N LYS A 32 -26.99 -3.89 10.65
CA LYS A 32 -26.36 -2.89 11.53
C LYS A 32 -24.87 -3.16 11.82
N GLN A 33 -24.44 -4.42 11.77
CA GLN A 33 -23.04 -4.81 11.97
C GLN A 33 -22.11 -4.22 10.88
N HIS A 34 -22.64 -3.97 9.68
CA HIS A 34 -21.89 -3.40 8.55
C HIS A 34 -21.51 -1.94 8.73
N ARG A 35 -22.00 -1.23 9.77
CA ARG A 35 -21.54 0.12 10.08
C ARG A 35 -20.04 0.18 10.37
N LYS A 36 -19.49 -0.88 10.99
CA LYS A 36 -18.06 -0.96 11.35
C LYS A 36 -17.16 -1.36 10.18
N MET A 37 -17.74 -1.97 9.14
CA MET A 37 -17.01 -2.52 8.00
C MET A 37 -16.05 -1.52 7.34
N LEU A 38 -16.52 -0.29 7.10
CA LEU A 38 -15.69 0.74 6.47
C LEU A 38 -14.48 1.13 7.34
N ASP A 39 -14.68 1.26 8.65
CA ASP A 39 -13.60 1.62 9.57
C ASP A 39 -12.61 0.47 9.74
N ASP A 40 -13.10 -0.77 9.82
CA ASP A 40 -12.26 -1.95 9.91
C ASP A 40 -11.39 -2.10 8.65
N TRP A 41 -11.95 -1.87 7.46
CA TRP A 41 -11.19 -1.89 6.22
C TRP A 41 -10.13 -0.80 6.16
N LYS A 42 -10.45 0.43 6.58
CA LYS A 42 -9.48 1.52 6.66
C LYS A 42 -8.35 1.20 7.63
N LYS A 43 -8.66 0.59 8.79
CA LYS A 43 -7.66 0.17 9.77
C LYS A 43 -6.73 -0.90 9.21
N THR A 44 -7.29 -1.93 8.56
CA THR A 44 -6.49 -2.95 7.88
C THR A 44 -5.57 -2.30 6.86
N LEU A 45 -6.12 -1.55 5.89
CA LEU A 45 -5.32 -0.92 4.84
C LEU A 45 -4.25 0.02 5.40
N LYS A 46 -4.55 0.78 6.45
CA LYS A 46 -3.57 1.66 7.10
C LYS A 46 -2.41 0.86 7.70
N LYS A 47 -2.70 -0.29 8.31
CA LYS A 47 -1.66 -1.17 8.84
C LYS A 47 -0.79 -1.72 7.70
N GLU A 48 -1.39 -2.33 6.70
CA GLU A 48 -0.65 -2.95 5.58
C GLU A 48 0.19 -1.92 4.80
N ILE A 49 -0.30 -0.68 4.66
CA ILE A 49 0.49 0.40 4.05
C ILE A 49 1.70 0.74 4.92
N ALA A 50 1.53 0.85 6.24
CA ALA A 50 2.63 1.14 7.15
C ALA A 50 3.69 0.02 7.12
N ASP A 51 3.25 -1.24 7.17
CA ASP A 51 4.13 -2.41 7.08
C ASP A 51 4.92 -2.38 5.73
N GLY A 52 4.27 -1.97 4.63
CA GLY A 52 4.94 -1.76 3.34
C GLY A 52 5.91 -0.59 3.28
N GLU A 53 5.62 0.51 3.98
CA GLU A 53 6.53 1.67 4.10
C GLU A 53 7.78 1.31 4.93
N GLU A 54 7.65 0.44 5.92
CA GLU A 54 8.79 -0.10 6.67
C GLU A 54 9.72 -0.93 5.77
N LEU A 55 9.16 -1.85 4.98
CA LEU A 55 9.92 -2.65 4.00
C LEU A 55 10.56 -1.80 2.89
N GLU A 56 9.83 -0.79 2.39
CA GLU A 56 10.38 0.19 1.42
C GLU A 56 11.63 0.87 1.99
N ALA A 57 11.54 1.36 3.23
CA ALA A 57 12.64 2.05 3.89
C ALA A 57 13.85 1.11 4.12
N GLU A 58 13.60 -0.13 4.54
CA GLU A 58 14.63 -1.15 4.74
C GLU A 58 15.37 -1.47 3.43
N ALA A 59 14.64 -1.74 2.34
CA ALA A 59 15.22 -2.03 1.03
C ALA A 59 16.07 -0.86 0.50
N ILE A 60 15.59 0.37 0.64
CA ILE A 60 16.32 1.59 0.23
C ILE A 60 17.59 1.77 1.07
N GLN A 61 17.49 1.59 2.39
CA GLN A 61 18.63 1.72 3.29
C GLN A 61 19.71 0.70 2.94
N LEU A 62 19.34 -0.58 2.81
CA LEU A 62 20.28 -1.64 2.49
C LEU A 62 20.97 -1.42 1.14
N LEU A 63 20.20 -1.02 0.11
CA LEU A 63 20.76 -0.66 -1.19
C LEU A 63 21.79 0.46 -1.05
N SER A 64 21.49 1.51 -0.26
CA SER A 64 22.42 2.62 -0.05
C SER A 64 23.71 2.19 0.65
N GLU A 65 23.64 1.21 1.57
CA GLU A 65 24.80 0.70 2.31
C GLU A 65 25.75 -0.10 1.41
N ILE A 66 25.22 -0.95 0.52
CA ILE A 66 26.04 -1.92 -0.21
C ILE A 66 26.21 -1.63 -1.72
N LYS A 67 25.58 -0.58 -2.27
CA LYS A 67 25.62 -0.28 -3.72
C LYS A 67 27.01 -0.28 -4.35
N GLY A 68 28.06 0.04 -3.58
CA GLY A 68 29.45 0.04 -4.05
C GLY A 68 30.01 -1.35 -4.33
N ASN A 69 29.42 -2.38 -3.72
CA ASN A 69 29.84 -3.78 -3.81
C ASN A 69 29.00 -4.57 -4.83
N LEU A 70 27.95 -3.97 -5.39
CA LEU A 70 27.06 -4.62 -6.36
C LEU A 70 27.64 -4.56 -7.76
N ASP A 71 27.50 -5.64 -8.51
CA ASP A 71 27.69 -5.58 -9.96
C ASP A 71 26.56 -4.77 -10.63
N LYS A 72 26.78 -4.37 -11.89
CA LYS A 72 25.80 -3.55 -12.63
C LYS A 72 24.44 -4.22 -12.79
N LYS A 73 24.40 -5.55 -12.87
CA LYS A 73 23.15 -6.30 -13.03
C LYS A 73 22.39 -6.33 -11.72
N GLN A 74 23.06 -6.63 -10.61
CA GLN A 74 22.48 -6.62 -9.26
C GLN A 74 21.92 -5.23 -8.92
N LEU A 75 22.70 -4.17 -9.15
CA LEU A 75 22.27 -2.80 -8.91
C LEU A 75 21.01 -2.45 -9.72
N SER A 76 21.04 -2.69 -11.04
CA SER A 76 19.90 -2.40 -11.90
C SER A 76 18.66 -3.23 -11.55
N GLN A 77 18.84 -4.47 -11.08
CA GLN A 77 17.75 -5.33 -10.66
C GLN A 77 17.11 -4.83 -9.36
N ALA A 78 17.92 -4.49 -8.35
CA ALA A 78 17.44 -3.95 -7.07
C ALA A 78 16.68 -2.63 -7.26
N GLU A 79 17.22 -1.70 -8.06
CA GLU A 79 16.56 -0.42 -8.38
C GLU A 79 15.21 -0.63 -9.07
N ALA A 80 15.12 -1.57 -10.02
CA ALA A 80 13.88 -1.88 -10.73
C ALA A 80 12.82 -2.49 -9.82
N MET A 81 13.22 -3.39 -8.91
CA MET A 81 12.32 -4.03 -7.95
C MET A 81 11.81 -3.03 -6.91
N ILE A 82 12.68 -2.20 -6.32
CA ILE A 82 12.25 -1.10 -5.43
C ILE A 82 11.27 -0.17 -6.13
N ALA A 83 11.59 0.28 -7.35
CA ALA A 83 10.70 1.15 -8.10
C ALA A 83 9.33 0.50 -8.36
N LYS A 84 9.31 -0.81 -8.64
CA LYS A 84 8.07 -1.56 -8.83
C LYS A 84 7.27 -1.70 -7.53
N GLY A 85 7.92 -1.98 -6.41
CA GLY A 85 7.30 -2.04 -5.08
C GLY A 85 6.63 -0.70 -4.71
N ILE A 86 7.36 0.41 -4.90
CA ILE A 86 6.85 1.77 -4.65
C ILE A 86 5.60 2.06 -5.50
N GLN A 87 5.65 1.75 -6.79
CA GLN A 87 4.50 1.95 -7.68
C GLN A 87 3.25 1.19 -7.22
N LEU A 88 3.42 -0.06 -6.74
CA LEU A 88 2.31 -0.86 -6.25
C LEU A 88 1.77 -0.31 -4.92
N LEU A 89 2.65 0.01 -3.97
CA LEU A 89 2.29 0.64 -2.70
C LEU A 89 1.51 1.95 -2.92
N ASP A 90 1.97 2.79 -3.84
CA ASP A 90 1.37 4.09 -4.17
C ASP A 90 -0.05 3.98 -4.72
N ILE A 91 -0.34 2.95 -5.52
CA ILE A 91 -1.71 2.72 -6.02
C ILE A 91 -2.69 2.60 -4.86
N VAL A 92 -2.29 1.96 -3.75
CA VAL A 92 -3.18 1.75 -2.61
C VAL A 92 -3.12 2.93 -1.64
N ARG A 93 -1.92 3.45 -1.36
CA ARG A 93 -1.67 4.60 -0.48
C ARG A 93 -2.42 5.85 -0.95
N PHE A 94 -2.39 6.14 -2.24
CA PHE A 94 -3.08 7.32 -2.81
C PHE A 94 -4.47 7.00 -3.38
N GLY A 95 -4.69 5.78 -3.88
CA GLY A 95 -5.97 5.35 -4.44
C GLY A 95 -7.04 4.95 -3.41
N ASN A 96 -6.66 4.88 -2.12
CA ASN A 96 -7.56 4.71 -0.99
C ASN A 96 -8.39 3.41 -1.08
N GLY A 97 -7.69 2.26 -1.02
CA GLY A 97 -8.10 0.88 -1.41
C GLY A 97 -9.44 0.29 -0.90
N VAL A 98 -10.31 1.06 -0.25
CA VAL A 98 -11.64 0.64 0.20
C VAL A 98 -12.62 0.33 -0.94
N HIS A 99 -12.35 0.80 -2.16
CA HIS A 99 -13.19 0.51 -3.34
C HIS A 99 -13.12 -0.97 -3.76
N ASN A 100 -11.99 -1.63 -3.49
CA ASN A 100 -11.83 -3.06 -3.67
C ASN A 100 -10.77 -3.57 -2.69
N LYS A 101 -11.19 -3.82 -1.44
CA LYS A 101 -10.27 -4.23 -0.36
C LYS A 101 -9.43 -5.43 -0.78
N LYS A 102 -10.05 -6.48 -1.33
CA LYS A 102 -9.32 -7.72 -1.68
C LYS A 102 -8.22 -7.44 -2.70
N TYR A 103 -8.54 -6.67 -3.75
CA TYR A 103 -7.56 -6.34 -4.77
C TYR A 103 -6.49 -5.36 -4.26
N ALA A 104 -6.85 -4.44 -3.37
CA ALA A 104 -5.88 -3.57 -2.71
C ALA A 104 -4.86 -4.38 -1.89
N ILE A 105 -5.30 -5.41 -1.16
CA ILE A 105 -4.38 -6.35 -0.49
C ILE A 105 -3.50 -7.07 -1.51
N THR A 106 -4.05 -7.60 -2.60
CA THR A 106 -3.24 -8.25 -3.65
C THR A 106 -2.18 -7.32 -4.27
N ILE A 107 -2.48 -6.03 -4.40
CA ILE A 107 -1.49 -5.03 -4.87
C ILE A 107 -0.40 -4.84 -3.82
N LEU A 108 -0.76 -4.76 -2.54
CA LEU A 108 0.20 -4.62 -1.43
C LEU A 108 1.07 -5.87 -1.29
N ASP A 109 0.51 -7.07 -1.42
CA ASP A 109 1.28 -8.34 -1.45
C ASP A 109 2.35 -8.29 -2.56
N GLY A 110 2.01 -7.74 -3.73
CA GLY A 110 2.97 -7.53 -4.81
C GLY A 110 4.03 -6.48 -4.49
N ALA A 111 3.70 -5.45 -3.72
CA ALA A 111 4.68 -4.48 -3.23
C ALA A 111 5.66 -5.13 -2.25
N PHE A 112 5.13 -5.89 -1.29
CA PHE A 112 5.93 -6.61 -0.28
C PHE A 112 6.91 -7.56 -0.95
N GLY A 113 6.43 -8.40 -1.88
CA GLY A 113 7.31 -9.30 -2.61
C GLY A 113 8.46 -8.58 -3.34
N ASN A 114 8.21 -7.41 -3.94
CA ASN A 114 9.30 -6.65 -4.57
C ASN A 114 10.33 -6.12 -3.56
N PHE A 115 9.90 -5.70 -2.37
CA PHE A 115 10.80 -5.21 -1.33
C PHE A 115 11.56 -6.35 -0.65
N GLU A 116 10.87 -7.43 -0.26
CA GLU A 116 11.44 -8.62 0.35
C GLU A 116 12.46 -9.29 -0.58
N ASP A 117 12.09 -9.53 -1.85
CA ASP A 117 13.01 -10.10 -2.85
C ASP A 117 14.23 -9.18 -3.09
N THR A 118 14.05 -7.85 -2.96
CA THR A 118 15.18 -6.91 -3.05
C THR A 118 16.11 -7.05 -1.86
N ILE A 119 15.56 -7.13 -0.64
CA ILE A 119 16.33 -7.33 0.58
C ILE A 119 17.11 -8.64 0.50
N GLU A 120 16.47 -9.75 0.10
CA GLU A 120 17.12 -11.05 -0.09
C GLU A 120 18.28 -10.98 -1.11
N LEU A 121 18.05 -10.34 -2.27
CA LEU A 121 19.09 -10.14 -3.29
C LEU A 121 20.30 -9.39 -2.73
N LEU A 122 20.05 -8.33 -1.95
CA LEU A 122 21.08 -7.46 -1.39
C LEU A 122 21.85 -8.15 -0.24
N GLU A 123 21.16 -8.86 0.65
CA GLU A 123 21.80 -9.65 1.71
C GLU A 123 22.66 -10.78 1.14
N GLY A 124 22.17 -11.46 0.10
CA GLY A 124 22.94 -12.48 -0.62
C GLY A 124 24.22 -11.92 -1.26
N ALA A 125 24.19 -10.67 -1.75
CA ALA A 125 25.37 -10.00 -2.27
C ALA A 125 26.35 -9.57 -1.16
N LYS A 126 25.84 -9.17 0.01
CA LYS A 126 26.63 -8.78 1.19
C LYS A 126 27.39 -9.96 1.80
N GLY A 127 26.81 -11.16 1.78
CA GLY A 127 27.43 -12.38 2.32
C GLY A 127 28.43 -13.08 1.40
N ALA A 128 28.67 -12.56 0.19
CA ALA A 128 29.58 -13.15 -0.80
C ALA A 128 31.01 -12.54 -0.79
N GLU A 129 31.30 -11.61 0.14
CA GLU A 129 32.67 -11.15 0.49
C GLU A 129 33.45 -12.21 1.28
#